data_AF-A0ABD5AXT6-F1
#
_entry.id   AF-A0ABD5AXT6-F1
#
_cell.length_a   1.000
_cell.length_b   1.000
_cell.length_c   1.000
_cell.angle_alpha   90.00
_cell.angle_beta   90.00
_cell.angle_gamma   90.00
#
_symmetry.space_group_name_H-M   'P 1'
#
loop_
_entity.id
_entity.type
_entity.pdbx_description
1 polymer ?
#
loop_
_entity_poly.entity_id
_entity_poly.type
_entity_poly.pdbx_seq_one_letter_code
_entity_poly.pdbx_strand_id
1 'polypeptide(L)' 'MEEPRTMNQVKERLTQFLEDIEQVNPDDVDIKDVDEWIALLDQLETKVNQLRQ' A
#
# COMPACT_ATOMS: atom_id res chain seq x y z
N MET A 1 -7.57 -24.66 3.47
CA MET A 1 -6.29 -23.95 3.60
C MET A 1 -6.30 -22.82 2.57
N GLU A 2 -6.85 -21.66 2.91
CA GLU A 2 -7.00 -20.50 1.99
C GLU A 2 -6.14 -19.31 2.43
N GLU A 3 -5.04 -19.54 3.15
CA GLU A 3 -4.22 -18.48 3.74
C GLU A 3 -3.18 -17.79 2.81
N PRO A 4 -2.80 -18.24 1.59
CA PRO A 4 -1.79 -17.52 0.81
C PRO A 4 -2.33 -16.41 -0.10
N ARG A 5 -3.64 -16.39 -0.41
CA ARG A 5 -4.19 -15.45 -1.41
C ARG A 5 -4.18 -14.00 -0.90
N THR A 6 -4.57 -13.78 0.34
CA THR A 6 -4.73 -12.43 0.91
C THR A 6 -3.38 -11.75 1.15
N MET A 7 -2.36 -12.51 1.56
CA MET A 7 -1.00 -11.99 1.76
C MET A 7 -0.33 -11.62 0.42
N ASN A 8 -0.52 -12.44 -0.61
CA ASN A 8 0.00 -12.13 -1.95
C ASN A 8 -0.67 -10.90 -2.55
N GLN A 9 -1.97 -10.70 -2.35
CA GLN A 9 -2.68 -9.50 -2.79
C GLN A 9 -2.17 -8.22 -2.11
N VAL A 10 -1.83 -8.27 -0.83
CA VAL A 10 -1.25 -7.10 -0.14
C VAL A 10 0.14 -6.80 -0.70
N LYS A 11 0.96 -7.82 -0.95
CA LYS A 11 2.27 -7.65 -1.60
C LYS A 11 2.15 -7.03 -2.98
N GLU A 12 1.27 -7.55 -3.83
CA GLU A 12 1.03 -7.01 -5.18
C GLU A 12 0.62 -5.53 -5.12
N ARG A 13 -0.29 -5.17 -4.21
CA ARG A 13 -0.70 -3.77 -4.03
C ARG A 13 0.44 -2.86 -3.56
N LEU A 14 1.28 -3.31 -2.64
CA LEU A 14 2.45 -2.55 -2.18
C LEU A 14 3.47 -2.37 -3.30
N THR A 15 3.69 -3.39 -4.12
CA THR A 15 4.58 -3.30 -5.28
C THR A 15 4.07 -2.30 -6.31
N GLN A 16 2.78 -2.37 -6.66
CA GLN A 16 2.15 -1.40 -7.56
C GLN A 16 2.25 0.03 -7.02
N PHE A 17 1.99 0.21 -5.73
CA PHE A 17 2.09 1.51 -5.08
C PHE A 17 3.51 2.10 -5.11
N LEU A 18 4.55 1.26 -4.98
CA LEU A 18 5.94 1.71 -5.12
C LEU A 18 6.25 2.13 -6.55
N GLU A 19 5.78 1.38 -7.55
CA GLU A 19 5.94 1.74 -8.97
C GLU A 19 5.21 3.05 -9.31
N ASP A 20 4.00 3.24 -8.76
CA ASP A 20 3.21 4.46 -8.94
C ASP A 20 3.92 5.68 -8.34
N ILE A 21 4.44 5.57 -7.10
CA ILE A 21 5.21 6.65 -6.45
C ILE A 21 6.52 6.95 -7.19
N GLU A 22 7.17 5.95 -7.78
CA GLU A 22 8.41 6.17 -8.53
C GLU A 22 8.18 6.94 -9.84
N GLN A 23 6.99 6.80 -10.44
CA GLN A 23 6.61 7.53 -11.66
C GLN A 23 5.99 8.89 -11.41
N VAL A 24 5.65 9.18 -10.16
CA VAL A 24 5.02 10.42 -9.77
C VAL A 24 6.01 11.59 -9.88
N ASN A 25 5.56 12.67 -10.52
CA ASN A 25 6.32 13.92 -10.60
C ASN A 25 6.09 14.73 -9.31
N PRO A 26 7.12 15.05 -8.51
CA PRO A 26 6.96 15.79 -7.26
C PRO A 26 6.38 17.20 -7.44
N ASP A 27 6.48 17.79 -8.62
CA ASP A 27 5.85 19.09 -8.92
C ASP A 27 4.32 19.00 -9.13
N ASP A 28 3.81 17.80 -9.40
CA ASP A 28 2.37 17.52 -9.61
C ASP A 28 1.70 16.90 -8.37
N VAL A 29 2.42 16.78 -7.26
CA VAL A 29 1.95 16.13 -6.01
C VAL A 29 1.76 17.17 -4.92
N ASP A 30 0.57 17.17 -4.31
CA ASP A 30 0.33 17.92 -3.08
C ASP A 30 0.68 17.06 -1.87
N ILE A 31 1.03 17.73 -0.76
CA ILE A 31 1.26 17.09 0.55
C ILE A 31 0.04 16.26 0.96
N LYS A 32 -1.17 16.69 0.57
CA LYS A 32 -2.41 15.94 0.81
C LYS A 32 -2.42 14.57 0.13
N ASP A 33 -1.90 14.48 -1.09
CA ASP A 33 -1.83 13.22 -1.81
C ASP A 33 -0.86 12.26 -1.11
N VAL A 34 0.25 12.81 -0.59
CA VAL A 34 1.21 12.06 0.24
C VAL A 34 0.58 11.60 1.55
N ASP A 35 -0.23 12.44 2.21
CA ASP A 35 -0.95 12.07 3.42
C ASP A 35 -1.96 10.92 3.17
N GLU A 36 -2.65 10.94 2.03
CA GLU A 36 -3.56 9.85 1.61
C GLU A 36 -2.79 8.55 1.35
N TRP A 37 -1.64 8.63 0.69
CA TRP A 37 -0.74 7.51 0.44
C TRP A 37 -0.24 6.87 1.74
N ILE A 38 0.14 7.67 2.73
CA ILE A 38 0.55 7.19 4.06
C ILE A 38 -0.64 6.49 4.75
N ALA A 39 -1.83 7.08 4.72
CA ALA A 39 -3.03 6.47 5.30
C ALA A 39 -3.41 5.14 4.64
N LEU A 40 -3.16 4.98 3.33
CA LEU A 40 -3.34 3.72 2.62
C LEU A 40 -2.33 2.65 3.06
N LEU A 41 -1.07 3.03 3.29
CA LEU A 41 -0.05 2.13 3.83
C LEU A 41 -0.40 1.64 5.25
N ASP A 42 -0.85 2.54 6.13
CA ASP A 42 -1.27 2.19 7.50
C ASP A 42 -2.44 1.18 7.50
N GLN A 43 -3.38 1.33 6.57
CA GLN A 43 -4.50 0.40 6.39
C GLN A 43 -4.02 -0.99 5.91
N LEU A 44 -3.06 -1.02 4.99
CA LEU A 44 -2.47 -2.26 4.50
C LEU A 44 -1.70 -2.97 5.63
N GLU A 45 -0.92 -2.22 6.42
CA GLU A 45 -0.22 -2.77 7.59
C GLU A 45 -1.20 -3.36 8.61
N THR A 46 -2.27 -2.63 8.95
CA THR A 46 -3.30 -3.09 9.87
C THR A 46 -3.92 -4.40 9.39
N LYS A 47 -4.22 -4.51 8.09
CA LYS A 47 -4.81 -5.71 7.48
C LYS A 47 -3.84 -6.90 7.51
N VAL A 48 -2.55 -6.67 7.28
CA VAL A 48 -1.51 -7.71 7.40
C VAL A 48 -1.36 -8.17 8.84
N ASN A 49 -1.36 -7.25 9.81
CA ASN A 49 -1.26 -7.56 11.22
C ASN A 49 -2.47 -8.38 11.70
N GLN A 50 -3.68 -8.09 11.22
CA GLN A 50 -4.88 -8.89 11.49
C GLN A 50 -4.81 -10.30 10.90
N LEU A 51 -4.15 -10.48 9.75
CA LEU A 51 -3.97 -11.78 9.11
C LEU A 51 -2.83 -12.61 9.75
N ARG A 52 -1.96 -11.98 10.54
CA ARG A 52 -0.85 -12.65 11.23
C ARG A 52 -1.21 -13.11 12.66
N GLN A 53 -2.39 -12.74 13.17
CA GLN A 53 -2.93 -13.23 14.44
C GLN A 53 -3.72 -14.51 14.25
#